data_AF-A0A1F3BRP8-F1
#
_entry.id   AF-A0A1F3BRP8-F1
#
_cell.length_a   1.000
_cell.length_b   1.000
_cell.length_c   1.000
_cell.angle_alpha   90.00
_cell.angle_beta   90.00
_cell.angle_gamma   90.00
#
_symmetry.space_group_name_H-M   'P 1'
#
loop_
_entity.id
_entity.type
_entity.pdbx_description
1 polymer ?
#
loop_
_entity_poly.entity_id
_entity_poly.type
_entity_poly.pdbx_seq_one_letter_code
_entity_poly.pdbx_strand_id
1 'polypeptide(L)'
;VKNLYKNYLFKIALIPAIAHIIGYGIFGYHQVNVGFDTSFFVGLKYAVITYVTIVCTTYISAFIISRLATFFEVEKNLNKAFELVVYSFTPFMVFSIFNISTSMHRIVEFISLYGLYVMYQGFTTMLKVNEEKLITYYVMSFISIITVFVFILKMLTLLIIGNIVDPV
;
A
#
# COMPACT_ATOMS: atom_id res chain seq x y z
N VAL A 1 14.92 16.69 3.10
CA VAL A 1 13.82 15.89 3.71
C VAL A 1 13.17 14.94 2.71
N LYS A 2 12.58 15.40 1.58
CA LYS A 2 12.02 14.55 0.50
C LYS A 2 12.85 13.31 0.12
N ASN A 3 14.16 13.44 -0.08
CA ASN A 3 15.00 12.31 -0.52
C ASN A 3 15.19 11.21 0.54
N LEU A 4 15.12 11.55 1.84
CA LEU A 4 15.23 10.56 2.91
C LEU A 4 14.00 9.65 2.95
N TYR A 5 12.81 10.23 2.88
CA TYR A 5 11.56 9.46 2.89
C TYR A 5 11.33 8.64 1.62
N LYS A 6 11.79 9.13 0.46
CA LYS A 6 11.80 8.35 -0.78
C LYS A 6 12.71 7.14 -0.67
N ASN A 7 13.95 7.33 -0.19
CA ASN A 7 14.88 6.21 0.00
C ASN A 7 14.39 5.22 1.06
N TYR A 8 13.75 5.72 2.12
CA TYR A 8 13.11 4.88 3.13
C TYR A 8 11.97 4.03 2.54
N LEU A 9 11.06 4.66 1.79
CA LEU A 9 9.96 3.98 1.11
C LEU A 9 10.48 2.88 0.18
N PHE A 10 11.48 3.18 -0.65
CA PHE A 10 12.04 2.20 -1.58
C PHE A 10 12.69 1.02 -0.87
N LYS A 11 13.37 1.24 0.26
CA LYS A 11 13.99 0.17 1.05
C LYS A 11 12.95 -0.71 1.72
N ILE A 12 11.96 -0.10 2.38
CA ILE A 12 10.94 -0.87 3.10
C ILE A 12 9.97 -1.58 2.15
N ALA A 13 9.68 -1.00 0.97
CA ALA A 13 8.86 -1.66 -0.04
C ALA A 13 9.51 -2.94 -0.62
N LEU A 14 10.83 -3.14 -0.46
CA LEU A 14 11.47 -4.41 -0.84
C LEU A 14 11.06 -5.57 0.06
N ILE A 15 10.70 -5.30 1.32
CA ILE A 15 10.29 -6.32 2.28
C ILE A 15 9.05 -7.10 1.78
N PRO A 16 7.92 -6.45 1.44
CA PRO A 16 6.77 -7.15 0.87
C PRO A 16 7.09 -7.82 -0.46
N ALA A 17 7.94 -7.20 -1.30
CA ALA A 17 8.34 -7.81 -2.58
C ALA A 17 9.05 -9.15 -2.37
N ILE A 18 10.04 -9.21 -1.47
CA ILE A 18 10.78 -10.43 -1.14
C ILE A 18 9.85 -11.46 -0.48
N ALA A 19 8.97 -11.02 0.43
CA ALA A 19 8.00 -11.91 1.06
C ALA A 19 7.09 -12.59 0.05
N HIS A 20 6.65 -11.89 -1.01
CA HIS A 20 5.88 -12.50 -2.10
C HIS A 20 6.70 -13.51 -2.90
N ILE A 21 7.97 -13.24 -3.24
CA ILE A 21 8.81 -14.21 -3.96
C ILE A 21 8.92 -15.52 -3.16
N ILE A 22 9.19 -15.41 -1.86
CA ILE A 22 9.36 -16.57 -0.97
C ILE A 22 8.02 -17.29 -0.76
N GLY A 23 6.95 -16.53 -0.53
CA GLY A 23 5.61 -17.07 -0.33
C GLY A 23 5.13 -17.87 -1.55
N TYR A 24 5.15 -17.26 -2.74
CA TYR A 24 4.71 -17.93 -3.97
C TYR A 24 5.69 -19.03 -4.43
N GLY A 25 6.99 -18.84 -4.22
CA GLY A 25 8.01 -19.78 -4.66
C GLY A 25 8.12 -21.05 -3.80
N ILE A 26 8.06 -20.93 -2.46
CA ILE A 26 8.28 -22.06 -1.55
C ILE A 26 6.96 -22.65 -1.05
N PHE A 27 5.99 -21.80 -0.69
CA PHE A 27 4.76 -22.23 -0.02
C PHE A 27 3.57 -22.41 -0.98
N GLY A 28 3.69 -21.97 -2.23
CA GLY A 28 2.65 -22.14 -3.24
C GLY A 28 1.33 -21.50 -2.83
N TYR A 29 1.31 -20.16 -2.78
CA TYR A 29 0.06 -19.42 -2.54
C TYR A 29 -1.00 -19.79 -3.57
N HIS A 30 -2.10 -20.38 -3.09
CA HIS A 30 -3.28 -20.66 -3.89
C HIS A 30 -4.08 -19.37 -4.02
N GLN A 31 -3.91 -18.61 -5.09
CA GLN A 31 -4.94 -17.65 -5.47
C GLN A 31 -6.04 -18.39 -6.23
N VAL A 32 -7.28 -18.23 -5.78
CA VAL A 32 -8.49 -18.94 -6.23
C VAL A 32 -8.76 -18.90 -7.75
N ASN A 33 -8.00 -18.13 -8.54
CA ASN A 33 -8.17 -18.00 -9.99
C ASN A 33 -6.91 -18.29 -10.83
N VAL A 34 -5.80 -18.71 -10.22
CA VAL A 34 -4.57 -19.05 -10.94
C VAL A 34 -4.17 -20.43 -10.47
N GLY A 35 -4.17 -21.41 -11.38
CA GLY A 35 -3.89 -22.81 -11.07
C GLY A 35 -2.57 -23.02 -10.33
N PHE A 36 -2.32 -24.26 -9.90
CA PHE A 36 -1.15 -24.73 -9.14
C PHE A 36 0.21 -24.54 -9.85
N ASP A 37 0.56 -23.32 -10.23
CA ASP A 37 1.90 -22.99 -10.68
C ASP A 37 2.66 -22.34 -9.53
N THR A 38 3.28 -23.20 -8.72
CA THR A 38 4.39 -22.93 -7.79
C THR A 38 5.66 -22.50 -8.55
N SER A 39 5.49 -21.67 -9.58
CA SER A 39 6.59 -21.18 -10.40
C SER A 39 7.22 -19.95 -9.77
N PHE A 40 8.53 -19.99 -9.57
CA PHE A 40 9.35 -18.84 -9.16
C PHE A 40 9.04 -17.56 -9.98
N PHE A 41 8.72 -17.72 -11.27
CA PHE A 41 8.30 -16.64 -12.17
C PHE A 41 6.99 -15.95 -11.76
N VAL A 42 6.03 -16.68 -11.18
CA VAL A 42 4.78 -16.11 -10.67
C VAL A 42 5.06 -15.26 -9.44
N GLY A 43 5.86 -15.78 -8.50
CA GLY A 43 6.30 -15.01 -7.33
C GLY A 43 7.06 -13.73 -7.69
N LEU A 44 7.92 -13.78 -8.71
CA LEU A 44 8.62 -12.62 -9.22
C LEU A 44 7.66 -11.56 -9.81
N LYS A 45 6.67 -11.98 -10.60
CA LYS A 45 5.63 -11.07 -11.14
C LYS A 45 4.86 -10.39 -10.02
N TYR A 46 4.42 -11.14 -9.01
CA TYR A 46 3.72 -10.58 -7.85
C TYR A 46 4.61 -9.62 -7.05
N ALA A 47 5.90 -9.93 -6.87
CA ALA A 47 6.83 -9.05 -6.19
C ALA A 47 6.94 -7.68 -6.89
N VAL A 48 7.05 -7.68 -8.22
CA VAL A 48 7.07 -6.45 -9.03
C VAL A 48 5.75 -5.70 -8.93
N ILE A 49 4.61 -6.40 -9.05
CA ILE A 49 3.27 -5.80 -8.92
C ILE A 49 3.13 -5.12 -7.56
N THR A 50 3.43 -5.82 -6.47
CA THR A 50 3.32 -5.29 -5.10
C THR A 50 4.25 -4.10 -4.89
N TYR A 51 5.50 -4.20 -5.33
CA TYR A 51 6.47 -3.10 -5.19
C TYR A 51 6.00 -1.83 -5.90
N VAL A 52 5.61 -1.95 -7.17
CA VAL A 52 5.14 -0.81 -7.97
C VAL A 52 3.83 -0.27 -7.40
N THR A 53 2.92 -1.14 -6.96
CA THR A 53 1.64 -0.74 -6.35
C THR A 53 1.87 0.12 -5.12
N ILE A 54 2.73 -0.31 -4.20
CA ILE A 54 3.04 0.42 -2.97
C ILE A 54 3.60 1.80 -3.29
N VAL A 55 4.59 1.87 -4.19
CA VAL A 55 5.24 3.12 -4.56
C VAL A 55 4.24 4.08 -5.22
N CYS A 56 3.54 3.62 -6.26
CA CYS A 56 2.58 4.44 -7.01
C CYS A 56 1.42 4.92 -6.11
N THR A 57 0.86 4.01 -5.29
CA THR A 57 -0.21 4.34 -4.34
C THR A 57 0.24 5.43 -3.37
N THR A 58 1.46 5.32 -2.84
CA THR A 58 2.00 6.31 -1.90
C THR A 58 2.08 7.70 -2.54
N TYR A 59 2.65 7.80 -3.74
CA TYR A 59 2.80 9.08 -4.45
C TYR A 59 1.45 9.70 -4.84
N ILE A 60 0.56 8.91 -5.42
CA ILE A 60 -0.74 9.39 -5.89
C ILE A 60 -1.61 9.79 -4.70
N SER A 61 -1.63 8.99 -3.64
CA SER A 61 -2.40 9.30 -2.43
C SER A 61 -1.89 10.56 -1.74
N ALA A 62 -0.57 10.75 -1.62
CA ALA A 62 -0.01 11.97 -1.04
C ALA A 62 -0.42 13.23 -1.83
N PHE A 63 -0.45 13.12 -3.17
CA PHE A 63 -0.92 14.20 -4.03
C PHE A 63 -2.40 14.50 -3.82
N ILE A 64 -3.24 13.47 -3.77
CA ILE A 64 -4.68 13.60 -3.54
C ILE A 64 -4.95 14.22 -2.17
N ILE A 65 -4.33 13.71 -1.10
CA ILE A 65 -4.48 14.24 0.27
C ILE A 65 -4.09 15.70 0.33
N SER A 66 -2.96 16.08 -0.28
CA SER A 66 -2.54 17.48 -0.35
C SER A 66 -3.53 18.36 -1.12
N ARG A 67 -4.21 17.82 -2.13
CA ARG A 67 -5.26 18.57 -2.84
C ARG A 67 -6.55 18.67 -2.05
N LEU A 68 -6.93 17.60 -1.34
CA LEU A 68 -8.05 17.58 -0.40
C LEU A 68 -7.88 18.63 0.70
N ALA A 69 -6.64 18.87 1.17
CA ALA A 69 -6.34 19.88 2.17
C ALA A 69 -6.95 21.26 1.85
N THR A 70 -6.94 21.66 0.57
CA THR A 70 -7.51 22.94 0.11
C THR A 70 -9.02 23.03 0.35
N PHE A 71 -9.75 21.92 0.31
CA PHE A 71 -11.19 21.89 0.56
C PHE A 71 -11.54 21.91 2.04
N PHE A 72 -10.61 21.53 2.91
CA PHE A 72 -10.81 21.50 4.36
C PHE A 72 -10.15 22.66 5.09
N GLU A 73 -9.71 23.71 4.37
CA GLU A 73 -8.98 24.87 4.91
C GLU A 73 -7.70 24.49 5.67
N VAL A 74 -7.09 23.37 5.28
CA VAL A 74 -5.83 22.89 5.83
C VAL A 74 -4.69 23.36 4.93
N GLU A 75 -3.55 23.73 5.53
CA GLU A 75 -2.37 24.15 4.78
C GLU A 75 -1.92 23.06 3.81
N LYS A 76 -1.83 23.40 2.53
CA LYS A 76 -1.39 22.48 1.49
C LYS A 76 0.10 22.16 1.66
N ASN A 77 0.39 20.97 2.17
CA ASN A 77 1.78 20.51 2.32
C ASN A 77 2.00 19.10 1.76
N LEU A 78 2.51 19.03 0.53
CA LEU A 78 2.83 17.77 -0.14
C LEU A 78 3.88 16.93 0.59
N ASN A 79 4.84 17.57 1.27
CA ASN A 79 5.90 16.84 1.99
C ASN A 79 5.31 16.08 3.17
N LYS A 80 4.53 16.77 3.99
CA LYS A 80 3.88 16.18 5.15
C LYS A 80 2.84 15.14 4.76
N ALA A 81 2.06 15.39 3.69
CA ALA A 81 1.12 14.40 3.17
C ALA A 81 1.83 13.13 2.67
N PHE A 82 3.00 13.27 2.03
CA PHE A 82 3.80 12.12 1.62
C PHE A 82 4.35 11.34 2.81
N GLU A 83 4.93 12.03 3.79
CA GLU A 83 5.43 11.41 5.02
C GLU A 83 4.31 10.67 5.76
N LEU A 84 3.13 11.30 5.90
CA LEU A 84 1.94 10.70 6.50
C LEU A 84 1.60 9.35 5.85
N VAL A 85 1.47 9.33 4.53
CA VAL A 85 1.11 8.11 3.80
C VAL A 85 2.18 7.03 3.97
N VAL A 86 3.46 7.39 3.86
CA VAL A 86 4.59 6.46 4.07
C VAL A 86 4.54 5.83 5.48
N TYR A 87 4.28 6.64 6.51
CA TYR A 87 4.18 6.14 7.88
C TYR A 87 2.95 5.25 8.09
N SER A 88 1.79 5.59 7.51
CA SER A 88 0.59 4.77 7.58
C SER A 88 0.74 3.41 6.91
N PHE A 89 1.53 3.31 5.83
CA PHE A 89 1.82 2.03 5.17
C PHE A 89 2.95 1.22 5.85
N THR A 90 3.70 1.82 6.78
CA THR A 90 4.83 1.14 7.44
C THR A 90 4.43 -0.15 8.17
N PRO A 91 3.34 -0.21 8.96
CA PRO A 91 2.90 -1.47 9.57
C PRO A 91 2.65 -2.57 8.53
N PHE A 92 1.96 -2.25 7.44
CA PHE A 92 1.75 -3.21 6.36
C PHE A 92 3.06 -3.71 5.76
N MET A 93 4.00 -2.82 5.43
CA MET A 93 5.25 -3.20 4.79
C MET A 93 6.16 -4.03 5.70
N VAL A 94 6.24 -3.70 6.99
CA VAL A 94 7.07 -4.41 7.97
C VAL A 94 6.49 -5.79 8.26
N PHE A 95 5.18 -5.87 8.49
CA PHE A 95 4.53 -7.14 8.82
C PHE A 95 4.28 -8.02 7.60
N SER A 96 4.48 -7.50 6.38
CA SER A 96 4.44 -8.31 5.17
C SER A 96 5.46 -9.45 5.13
N ILE A 97 6.47 -9.47 6.01
CA ILE A 97 7.36 -10.63 6.20
C ILE A 97 6.56 -11.89 6.57
N PHE A 98 5.45 -11.74 7.30
CA PHE A 98 4.59 -12.86 7.66
C PHE A 98 3.73 -13.38 6.49
N ASN A 99 3.71 -12.67 5.35
CA ASN A 99 3.11 -13.14 4.09
C ASN A 99 3.96 -14.20 3.37
N ILE A 100 4.94 -14.79 4.04
CA ILE A 100 5.63 -15.97 3.55
C ILE A 100 4.75 -17.22 3.71
N SER A 101 3.90 -17.27 4.74
CA SER A 101 3.01 -18.41 5.01
C SER A 101 1.53 -18.01 4.90
N THR A 102 0.75 -18.82 4.17
CA THR A 102 -0.70 -18.64 4.01
C THR A 102 -1.45 -18.60 5.35
N SER A 103 -1.01 -19.39 6.35
CA SER A 103 -1.61 -19.42 7.68
C SER A 103 -1.43 -18.12 8.46
N MET A 104 -0.38 -17.35 8.17
CA MET A 104 -0.02 -16.12 8.89
C MET A 104 -0.50 -14.84 8.20
N HIS A 105 -1.05 -14.93 6.98
CA HIS A 105 -1.58 -13.77 6.25
C HIS A 105 -2.61 -12.96 7.06
N ARG A 106 -3.50 -13.66 7.77
CA ARG A 106 -4.55 -13.05 8.62
C ARG A 106 -3.97 -12.15 9.72
N ILE A 107 -2.75 -12.44 10.18
CA ILE A 107 -2.07 -11.61 11.18
C ILE A 107 -1.64 -10.27 10.57
N VAL A 108 -1.17 -10.29 9.32
CA VAL A 108 -0.77 -9.09 8.59
C VAL A 108 -1.97 -8.18 8.35
N GLU A 109 -3.12 -8.74 7.98
CA GLU A 109 -4.38 -7.99 7.83
C GLU A 109 -4.75 -7.28 9.13
N PHE A 110 -4.72 -7.98 10.26
CA PHE A 110 -5.06 -7.39 11.55
C PHE A 110 -4.10 -6.27 11.96
N ILE A 111 -2.80 -6.46 11.70
CA ILE A 111 -1.78 -5.45 12.04
C ILE A 111 -1.83 -4.27 11.08
N SER A 112 -2.23 -4.47 9.83
CA SER A 112 -2.41 -3.38 8.87
C SER A 112 -3.48 -2.38 9.31
N LEU A 113 -4.47 -2.81 10.11
CA LEU A 113 -5.45 -1.92 10.74
C LEU A 113 -4.80 -0.91 11.69
N TYR A 114 -3.65 -1.22 12.30
CA TYR A 114 -2.90 -0.25 13.08
C TYR A 114 -2.40 0.94 12.23
N GLY A 115 -2.19 0.73 10.92
CA GLY A 115 -1.89 1.79 9.98
C GLY A 115 -2.98 2.87 9.89
N LEU A 116 -4.24 2.50 10.12
CA LEU A 116 -5.37 3.44 10.19
C LEU A 116 -5.24 4.38 11.39
N TYR A 117 -4.86 3.83 12.54
CA TYR A 117 -4.62 4.61 13.74
C TYR A 117 -3.43 5.57 13.55
N VAL A 118 -2.33 5.10 12.96
CA VAL A 118 -1.18 5.94 12.62
C VAL A 118 -1.58 7.06 11.67
N MET A 119 -2.41 6.76 10.67
CA MET A 119 -2.94 7.76 9.76
C MET A 119 -3.76 8.82 10.50
N TYR A 120 -4.70 8.40 11.34
CA TYR A 120 -5.54 9.31 12.13
C TYR A 120 -4.71 10.27 13.00
N GLN A 121 -3.72 9.74 13.72
CA GLN A 121 -2.80 10.55 14.52
C GLN A 121 -1.93 11.48 13.66
N GLY A 122 -1.58 11.08 12.44
CA GLY A 122 -0.79 11.91 11.56
C GLY A 122 -1.56 13.10 10.97
N PHE A 123 -2.88 13.00 10.81
CA PHE A 123 -3.72 14.15 10.42
C PHE A 123 -3.70 15.25 11.50
N THR A 124 -3.81 14.89 12.77
CA THR A 124 -3.79 15.87 13.88
C THR A 124 -2.39 16.45 14.10
N THR A 125 -1.36 15.60 14.12
CA THR A 125 0.02 16.02 14.47
C THR A 125 0.77 16.67 13.30
N MET A 126 0.68 16.11 12.09
CA MET A 126 1.47 16.58 10.94
C MET A 126 0.75 17.70 10.19
N LEU A 127 -0.52 17.46 9.83
CA LEU A 127 -1.35 18.37 9.03
C LEU A 127 -2.08 19.43 9.86
N LYS A 128 -2.06 19.32 11.20
CA LYS A 128 -2.66 20.30 12.13
C LYS A 128 -4.12 20.62 11.79
N VAL A 129 -4.89 19.58 11.46
CA VAL A 129 -6.29 19.71 11.07
C VAL A 129 -7.13 20.04 12.30
N ASN A 130 -8.07 20.97 12.16
CA ASN A 130 -9.03 21.31 13.21
C ASN A 130 -9.94 20.09 13.51
N GLU A 131 -10.30 19.89 14.78
CA GLU A 131 -11.08 18.73 15.24
C GLU A 131 -12.43 18.60 14.51
N GLU A 132 -13.07 19.72 14.20
CA GLU A 132 -14.35 19.75 13.47
C GLU A 132 -14.28 19.13 12.07
N LYS A 133 -13.16 19.28 11.37
CA LYS A 133 -12.96 18.81 9.99
C LYS A 133 -12.14 17.52 9.93
N LEU A 134 -11.58 17.08 11.06
CA LEU A 134 -10.65 15.96 11.15
C LEU A 134 -11.27 14.67 10.62
N ILE A 135 -12.44 14.30 11.13
CA ILE A 135 -13.09 13.02 10.79
C ILE A 135 -13.45 12.99 9.30
N THR A 136 -14.05 14.07 8.78
CA THR A 136 -14.44 14.14 7.37
C THR A 136 -13.22 14.08 6.44
N TYR A 137 -12.15 14.81 6.77
CA TYR A 137 -10.93 14.79 5.96
C TYR A 137 -10.20 13.44 6.02
N TYR A 138 -10.17 12.82 7.21
CA TYR A 138 -9.62 11.48 7.41
C TYR A 138 -10.36 10.43 6.57
N VAL A 139 -11.70 10.40 6.66
CA VAL A 139 -12.53 9.42 5.92
C VAL A 139 -12.38 9.60 4.40
N MET A 140 -12.41 10.83 3.90
CA MET A 140 -12.21 11.11 2.46
C MET A 140 -10.82 10.68 1.99
N SER A 141 -9.80 10.95 2.80
CA SER A 141 -8.43 10.53 2.50
C SER A 141 -8.30 9.00 2.49
N PHE A 142 -8.89 8.33 3.49
CA PHE A 142 -8.91 6.87 3.58
C PHE A 142 -9.55 6.22 2.36
N ILE A 143 -10.74 6.69 1.98
CA ILE A 143 -11.44 6.20 0.78
C ILE A 143 -10.57 6.42 -0.47
N SER A 144 -9.96 7.60 -0.60
CA SER A 144 -9.10 7.91 -1.75
C SER A 144 -7.89 6.98 -1.85
N ILE A 145 -7.24 6.66 -0.71
CA ILE A 145 -6.11 5.73 -0.68
C ILE A 145 -6.56 4.34 -1.12
N ILE A 146 -7.68 3.84 -0.61
CA ILE A 146 -8.22 2.52 -0.99
C ILE A 146 -8.54 2.48 -2.49
N THR A 147 -9.24 3.50 -3.00
CA THR A 147 -9.60 3.58 -4.42
C THR A 147 -8.35 3.54 -5.30
N VAL A 148 -7.33 4.32 -4.96
CA VAL A 148 -6.05 4.36 -5.68
C VAL A 148 -5.34 3.00 -5.61
N PHE A 149 -5.26 2.41 -4.42
CA PHE A 149 -4.61 1.12 -4.21
C PHE A 149 -5.26 0.01 -5.04
N VAL A 150 -6.59 -0.14 -4.94
CA VAL A 150 -7.35 -1.16 -5.68
C VAL A 150 -7.25 -0.93 -7.19
N PHE A 151 -7.34 0.32 -7.64
CA PHE A 151 -7.22 0.66 -9.06
C PHE A 151 -5.86 0.27 -9.62
N ILE A 152 -4.77 0.66 -8.96
CA ILE A 152 -3.40 0.36 -9.40
C ILE A 152 -3.14 -1.14 -9.36
N LEU A 153 -3.52 -1.80 -8.26
CA LEU A 153 -3.31 -3.24 -8.09
C LEU A 153 -4.03 -4.04 -9.17
N LYS A 154 -5.30 -3.70 -9.46
CA LYS A 154 -6.10 -4.37 -10.49
C LYS A 154 -5.52 -4.10 -11.89
N MET A 155 -5.15 -2.86 -12.18
CA MET A 155 -4.56 -2.49 -13.48
C MET A 155 -3.24 -3.26 -13.73
N LEU A 156 -2.35 -3.32 -12.74
CA LEU A 156 -1.06 -4.02 -12.86
C LEU A 156 -1.24 -5.55 -12.94
N THR A 157 -2.14 -6.10 -12.13
CA THR A 157 -2.47 -7.54 -12.19
C THR A 157 -3.00 -7.92 -13.56
N LEU A 158 -3.94 -7.15 -14.12
CA LEU A 158 -4.45 -7.39 -15.48
C LEU A 158 -3.37 -7.28 -16.54
N LEU A 159 -2.49 -6.27 -16.46
CA LEU A 159 -1.42 -6.07 -17.43
C LEU A 159 -0.38 -7.21 -17.42
N ILE A 160 -0.01 -7.71 -16.24
CA ILE A 160 1.14 -8.62 -16.07
C ILE A 160 0.70 -10.10 -16.03
N ILE A 161 -0.47 -10.39 -15.45
CA ILE A 161 -1.00 -11.75 -15.27
C ILE A 161 -2.16 -12.01 -16.24
N GLY A 162 -2.96 -11.00 -16.58
CA GLY A 162 -4.07 -11.15 -17.54
C GLY A 162 -3.64 -11.60 -18.94
N ASN A 163 -2.37 -11.39 -19.33
CA ASN A 163 -1.79 -11.93 -20.57
C ASN A 163 -1.49 -13.45 -20.53
N ILE A 164 -1.75 -14.14 -19.41
CA ILE A 164 -1.50 -15.59 -19.23
C ILE A 164 -2.82 -16.36 -19.18
N VAL A 165 -3.93 -15.68 -18.85
CA VAL A 165 -5.26 -16.28 -18.79
C VAL A 165 -5.98 -15.92 -20.08
N ASP A 166 -5.87 -16.78 -21.09
CA ASP A 166 -6.80 -16.73 -22.21
C ASP A 166 -8.23 -16.81 -21.65
N PRO A 167 -9.16 -15.98 -22.15
CA PRO A 167 -10.56 -16.10 -21.76
C PRO A 167 -11.06 -17.47 -22.27
N VAL A 168 -11.28 -18.40 -21.34
CA VAL A 168 -11.97 -19.67 -21.63
C VAL A 168 -13.46 -19.45 -21.67
#